data_AF-A0A8S3HB56-F1
#
_entry.id   AF-A0A8S3HB56-F1
#
_cell.length_a   1.000
_cell.length_b   1.000
_cell.length_c   1.000
_cell.angle_alpha   90.00
_cell.angle_beta   90.00
_cell.angle_gamma   90.00
#
_symmetry.space_group_name_H-M   'P 1'
#
loop_
_entity.id
_entity.type
_entity.pdbx_description
1 polymer ?
#
loop_
_entity_poly.entity_id
_entity_poly.type
_entity_poly.pdbx_seq_one_letter_code
_entity_poly.pdbx_strand_id
1 'polypeptide(L)'
;MDLILDDNNKNLFTMKKMPFSLNSEGRSLSSLFNSNEPNNSDNLIIEQQNLLCVFKLVVKDLLNLSLKHERLMEKEYFPLKHFFIVFEHILLHGYTGKKSFAMSSSSNRKDLWPIIDIISRKSTDTHLSEISTSSKEMTNVRTPLGRVRAWLRLALMQKHLADYFKILVEQKEELKELYERGALLLSDESIIIPGLLVGLNVLDFNLCLREAT
;
A
#
# COMPACT_ATOMS: atom_id res chain seq x y z
N MET A 1 -38.79 -2.21 55.99
CA MET A 1 -37.44 -1.86 56.48
C MET A 1 -36.70 -3.16 56.73
N ASP A 2 -36.46 -3.97 55.71
CA ASP A 2 -35.49 -3.76 54.63
C ASP A 2 -34.06 -3.67 55.18
N LEU A 3 -33.34 -4.78 55.12
CA LEU A 3 -32.14 -4.91 54.29
C LEU A 3 -31.72 -6.39 54.28
N ILE A 4 -31.91 -6.98 53.10
CA ILE A 4 -31.52 -8.32 52.69
C ILE A 4 -29.99 -8.36 52.63
N LEU A 5 -29.39 -9.27 53.39
CA LEU A 5 -28.12 -9.89 53.03
C LEU A 5 -28.47 -11.09 52.15
N ASP A 6 -28.06 -11.06 50.88
CA ASP A 6 -27.40 -12.25 50.33
C ASP A 6 -26.47 -11.87 49.19
N ASP A 7 -25.21 -12.22 49.40
CA ASP A 7 -24.13 -12.17 48.42
C ASP A 7 -24.48 -13.12 47.28
N ASN A 8 -24.59 -12.60 46.06
CA ASN A 8 -24.05 -13.20 44.82
C ASN A 8 -24.68 -12.53 43.59
N ASN A 9 -24.19 -11.34 43.29
CA ASN A 9 -24.36 -10.70 42.00
C ASN A 9 -23.55 -11.44 40.93
N LYS A 10 -24.16 -12.42 40.25
CA LYS A 10 -23.81 -12.79 38.87
C LYS A 10 -25.08 -13.05 38.08
N ASN A 11 -25.55 -12.01 37.39
CA ASN A 11 -26.51 -12.07 36.31
C ASN A 11 -26.07 -13.12 35.26
N LEU A 12 -26.62 -14.32 35.37
CA LEU A 12 -26.67 -15.33 34.30
C LEU A 12 -28.14 -15.48 33.88
N PHE A 13 -28.66 -14.47 33.19
CA PHE A 13 -29.95 -14.60 32.50
C PHE A 13 -29.73 -15.09 31.07
N THR A 14 -29.76 -16.42 30.97
CA THR A 14 -30.38 -17.24 29.92
C THR A 14 -30.91 -16.51 28.68
N MET A 15 -30.28 -16.75 27.52
CA MET A 15 -30.81 -16.44 26.19
C MET A 15 -32.16 -17.16 25.98
N LYS A 16 -33.23 -16.36 25.89
CA LYS A 16 -34.58 -16.79 25.53
C LYS A 16 -34.59 -17.23 24.05
N LYS A 17 -34.76 -18.54 23.80
CA LYS A 17 -34.99 -19.12 22.46
C LYS A 17 -36.18 -18.42 21.78
N MET A 18 -35.96 -17.82 20.60
CA MET A 18 -37.03 -17.50 19.65
C MET A 18 -37.12 -18.61 18.59
N PRO A 19 -38.33 -19.01 18.14
CA PRO A 19 -38.51 -20.16 17.26
C PRO A 19 -38.25 -19.79 15.81
N PHE A 20 -37.37 -20.53 15.14
CA PHE A 20 -37.12 -20.43 13.71
C PHE A 20 -38.35 -20.91 12.94
N SER A 21 -38.97 -20.05 12.11
CA SER A 21 -39.97 -20.47 11.14
C SER A 21 -39.28 -21.11 9.94
N LEU A 22 -39.53 -22.41 9.73
CA LEU A 22 -39.12 -23.16 8.55
C LEU A 22 -40.11 -22.88 7.42
N ASN A 23 -39.64 -22.71 6.19
CA ASN A 23 -40.51 -22.80 5.02
C ASN A 23 -40.88 -24.27 4.75
N SER A 24 -41.86 -24.54 3.87
CA SER A 24 -42.41 -25.87 3.59
C SER A 24 -41.40 -26.90 3.04
N GLU A 25 -40.16 -26.51 2.82
CA GLU A 25 -39.06 -27.36 2.35
C GLU A 25 -37.95 -27.57 3.40
N GLY A 26 -38.15 -27.12 4.65
CA GLY A 26 -37.22 -27.40 5.75
C GLY A 26 -35.85 -26.73 5.63
N ARG A 27 -35.70 -25.69 4.79
CA ARG A 27 -34.44 -24.94 4.68
C ARG A 27 -34.44 -23.74 5.62
N SER A 28 -33.35 -23.58 6.37
CA SER A 28 -33.12 -22.37 7.16
C SER A 28 -32.95 -21.17 6.23
N LEU A 29 -33.70 -20.08 6.48
CA LEU A 29 -33.57 -18.80 5.76
C LEU A 29 -32.16 -18.20 5.84
N SER A 30 -31.34 -18.64 6.80
CA SER A 30 -29.92 -18.27 6.88
C SER A 30 -29.12 -18.71 5.64
N SER A 31 -29.55 -19.75 4.92
CA SER A 31 -28.86 -20.23 3.72
C SER A 31 -29.09 -19.37 2.48
N LEU A 32 -30.16 -18.56 2.44
CA LEU A 32 -30.44 -17.64 1.34
C LEU A 32 -29.67 -16.32 1.47
N PHE A 33 -29.32 -15.92 2.70
CA PHE A 33 -28.53 -14.72 2.97
C PHE A 33 -27.00 -14.97 2.97
N ASN A 34 -26.54 -16.20 2.73
CA ASN A 34 -25.13 -16.56 2.79
C ASN A 34 -24.44 -16.71 1.42
N SER A 35 -24.94 -16.03 0.39
CA SER A 35 -24.42 -16.14 -0.99
C SER A 35 -23.65 -14.93 -1.51
N ASN A 36 -23.37 -13.90 -0.70
CA ASN A 36 -22.60 -12.72 -1.11
C ASN A 36 -21.57 -12.27 -0.07
N GLU A 37 -20.73 -13.19 0.43
CA GLU A 37 -19.40 -12.80 0.90
C GLU A 37 -18.53 -12.66 -0.36
N PRO A 38 -18.07 -11.47 -0.77
CA PRO A 38 -17.19 -11.33 -1.92
C PRO A 38 -15.94 -12.17 -1.64
N ASN A 39 -15.59 -13.07 -2.57
CA ASN A 39 -14.37 -13.87 -2.47
C ASN A 39 -13.19 -12.91 -2.23
N ASN A 40 -12.25 -13.31 -1.38
CA ASN A 40 -11.07 -12.49 -1.06
C ASN A 40 -10.29 -12.03 -2.31
N SER A 41 -10.34 -12.80 -3.40
CA SER A 41 -9.79 -12.45 -4.71
C SER A 41 -10.50 -11.28 -5.39
N ASP A 42 -11.82 -11.19 -5.27
CA ASP A 42 -12.64 -10.17 -5.91
C ASP A 42 -12.45 -8.82 -5.20
N ASN A 43 -12.28 -8.86 -3.87
CA ASN A 43 -11.92 -7.68 -3.07
C ASN A 43 -10.56 -7.10 -3.47
N LEU A 44 -9.55 -7.94 -3.72
CA LEU A 44 -8.21 -7.50 -4.15
C LEU A 44 -8.24 -6.86 -5.55
N ILE A 45 -9.04 -7.39 -6.47
CA ILE A 45 -9.17 -6.81 -7.82
C ILE A 45 -9.86 -5.43 -7.75
N ILE A 46 -10.90 -5.30 -6.92
CA ILE A 46 -11.57 -4.01 -6.71
C ILE A 46 -10.61 -3.00 -6.04
N GLU A 47 -9.84 -3.44 -5.03
CA GLU A 47 -8.86 -2.59 -4.37
C GLU A 47 -7.76 -2.13 -5.33
N GLN A 48 -7.25 -3.03 -6.18
CA GLN A 48 -6.31 -2.73 -7.25
C GLN A 48 -6.81 -1.58 -8.15
N GLN A 49 -8.03 -1.72 -8.67
CA GLN A 49 -8.63 -0.73 -9.56
C GLN A 49 -8.84 0.61 -8.86
N ASN A 50 -9.28 0.58 -7.60
CA ASN A 50 -9.47 1.78 -6.78
C ASN A 50 -8.14 2.50 -6.55
N LEU A 51 -7.08 1.77 -6.17
CA LEU A 51 -5.75 2.34 -5.97
C LEU A 51 -5.22 2.99 -7.24
N LEU A 52 -5.35 2.31 -8.39
CA LEU A 52 -4.91 2.86 -9.66
C LEU A 52 -5.73 4.10 -10.07
N CYS A 53 -7.04 4.10 -9.79
CA CYS A 53 -7.92 5.25 -10.02
C CYS A 53 -7.48 6.46 -9.18
N VAL A 54 -7.30 6.26 -7.86
CA VAL A 54 -6.82 7.31 -6.96
C VAL A 54 -5.45 7.81 -7.39
N PHE A 55 -4.54 6.92 -7.81
CA PHE A 55 -3.21 7.30 -8.28
C PHE A 55 -3.27 8.16 -9.54
N LYS A 56 -4.11 7.80 -10.53
CA LYS A 56 -4.36 8.62 -11.73
C LYS A 56 -4.87 10.00 -11.37
N LEU A 57 -5.79 10.11 -10.41
CA LEU A 57 -6.32 11.40 -9.94
C LEU A 57 -5.23 12.26 -9.32
N VAL A 58 -4.43 11.69 -8.42
CA VAL A 58 -3.35 12.43 -7.74
C VAL A 58 -2.27 12.89 -8.72
N VAL A 59 -1.88 12.05 -9.68
CA VAL A 59 -0.92 12.42 -10.74
C VAL A 59 -1.49 13.56 -11.59
N LYS A 60 -2.75 13.46 -12.00
CA LYS A 60 -3.42 14.53 -12.76
C LYS A 60 -3.47 15.84 -11.96
N ASP A 61 -3.76 15.79 -10.68
CA ASP A 61 -3.79 16.97 -9.82
C ASP A 61 -2.41 17.61 -9.70
N LEU A 62 -1.35 16.82 -9.55
CA LEU A 62 0.04 17.30 -9.56
C LEU A 62 0.41 17.99 -10.88
N LEU A 63 0.04 17.41 -12.02
CA LEU A 63 0.29 18.00 -13.33
C LEU A 63 -0.48 19.31 -13.53
N ASN A 64 -1.75 19.35 -13.14
CA ASN A 64 -2.58 20.55 -13.21
C ASN A 64 -2.05 21.68 -12.31
N LEU A 65 -1.40 21.34 -11.20
CA LEU A 65 -0.79 22.32 -10.30
C LEU A 65 0.50 22.91 -10.87
N SER A 66 1.27 22.12 -11.62
CA SER A 66 2.45 22.60 -12.32
C SER A 66 2.14 23.62 -13.41
N LEU A 67 0.96 23.50 -14.04
CA LEU A 67 0.50 24.52 -14.99
C LEU A 67 0.25 25.87 -14.29
N LYS A 68 0.07 25.86 -12.96
CA LYS A 68 -0.20 27.05 -12.15
C LYS A 68 1.03 27.56 -11.39
N HIS A 69 2.01 26.71 -11.11
CA HIS A 69 3.21 27.04 -10.33
C HIS A 69 4.44 26.37 -10.92
N GLU A 70 5.56 27.08 -10.99
CA GLU A 70 6.81 26.57 -11.56
C GLU A 70 7.56 25.58 -10.64
N ARG A 71 7.32 25.58 -9.32
CA ARG A 71 8.07 24.71 -8.38
C ARG A 71 7.20 24.09 -7.28
N LEU A 72 7.33 22.78 -7.08
CA LEU A 72 6.59 22.03 -6.06
C LEU A 72 7.47 21.76 -4.82
N MET A 73 7.04 22.25 -3.65
CA MET A 73 7.72 22.01 -2.37
C MET A 73 6.98 20.94 -1.56
N GLU A 74 7.66 20.07 -0.81
CA GLU A 74 6.94 19.01 -0.07
C GLU A 74 6.08 19.54 1.10
N LYS A 75 6.54 20.61 1.76
CA LYS A 75 5.97 21.08 3.04
C LYS A 75 4.64 21.79 2.90
N GLU A 76 4.40 22.42 1.76
CA GLU A 76 3.25 23.31 1.52
C GLU A 76 2.13 22.65 0.70
N TYR A 77 2.39 21.48 0.10
CA TYR A 77 1.52 20.93 -0.94
C TYR A 77 0.89 19.59 -0.55
N PHE A 78 -0.39 19.62 -0.18
CA PHE A 78 -1.20 18.43 0.09
C PHE A 78 -1.19 17.37 -1.04
N PRO A 79 -1.25 17.74 -2.33
CA PRO A 79 -1.29 16.76 -3.43
C PRO A 79 -0.01 15.93 -3.55
N LEU A 80 1.14 16.52 -3.22
CA LEU A 80 2.42 15.83 -3.23
C LEU A 80 2.55 14.85 -2.05
N LYS A 81 2.02 15.21 -0.87
CA LYS A 81 1.91 14.27 0.27
C LYS A 81 0.98 13.11 -0.08
N HIS A 82 -0.17 13.40 -0.70
CA HIS A 82 -1.09 12.36 -1.17
C HIS A 82 -0.44 11.43 -2.19
N PHE A 83 0.40 11.96 -3.09
CA PHE A 83 1.15 11.13 -4.03
C PHE A 83 2.00 10.09 -3.31
N PHE A 84 2.83 10.51 -2.34
CA PHE A 84 3.67 9.57 -1.60
C PHE A 84 2.87 8.55 -0.80
N ILE A 85 1.75 8.97 -0.19
CA ILE A 85 0.87 8.05 0.54
C ILE A 85 0.29 7.00 -0.41
N VAL A 86 -0.36 7.43 -1.50
CA VAL A 86 -0.98 6.51 -2.47
C VAL A 86 0.05 5.60 -3.11
N PHE A 87 1.24 6.12 -3.43
CA PHE A 87 2.32 5.34 -3.99
C PHE A 87 2.86 4.28 -3.01
N GLU A 88 2.94 4.60 -1.73
CA GLU A 88 3.26 3.63 -0.69
C GLU A 88 2.18 2.54 -0.58
N HIS A 89 0.90 2.89 -0.68
CA HIS A 89 -0.19 1.92 -0.72
C HIS A 89 -0.10 1.00 -1.95
N ILE A 90 0.27 1.51 -3.12
CA ILE A 90 0.54 0.71 -4.32
C ILE A 90 1.64 -0.33 -4.05
N LEU A 91 2.73 0.07 -3.41
CA LEU A 91 3.84 -0.83 -3.06
C LEU A 91 3.47 -1.85 -1.98
N LEU A 92 2.54 -1.53 -1.08
CA LEU A 92 2.12 -2.43 -0.01
C LEU A 92 0.99 -3.39 -0.41
N HIS A 93 0.26 -3.07 -1.49
CA HIS A 93 -0.89 -3.83 -1.95
C HIS A 93 -0.50 -5.26 -2.33
N GLY A 94 -0.97 -6.23 -1.54
CA GLY A 94 -0.61 -7.64 -1.69
C GLY A 94 0.85 -7.97 -1.34
N TYR A 95 1.59 -7.06 -0.70
CA TYR A 95 2.97 -7.34 -0.27
C TYR A 95 2.98 -8.31 0.92
N THR A 96 3.58 -9.48 0.73
CA THR A 96 3.73 -10.52 1.77
C THR A 96 5.10 -10.50 2.41
N GLY A 97 6.07 -9.77 1.84
CA GLY A 97 7.46 -9.81 2.26
C GLY A 97 8.20 -11.06 1.76
N LYS A 98 9.49 -11.16 2.06
CA LYS A 98 10.23 -12.42 1.88
C LYS A 98 9.56 -13.49 2.73
N LYS A 99 9.23 -14.66 2.15
CA LYS A 99 8.67 -15.82 2.86
C LYS A 99 9.66 -16.35 3.91
N SER A 100 9.85 -15.62 4.99
CA SER A 100 10.44 -16.12 6.21
C SER A 100 9.37 -16.96 6.90
N PHE A 101 9.75 -18.16 7.31
CA PHE A 101 8.90 -19.20 7.91
C PHE A 101 7.76 -18.63 8.77
N ALA A 102 6.57 -19.21 8.58
CA ALA A 102 5.30 -18.81 9.16
C ALA A 102 5.30 -18.80 10.70
N MET A 103 5.74 -17.70 11.31
CA MET A 103 5.49 -17.41 12.73
C MET A 103 5.70 -15.92 13.07
N SER A 104 5.14 -15.00 12.29
CA SER A 104 4.97 -13.61 12.73
C SER A 104 3.60 -13.11 12.29
N SER A 105 2.59 -13.50 13.07
CA SER A 105 1.32 -12.78 13.13
C SER A 105 1.61 -11.36 13.64
N SER A 106 1.10 -10.36 12.92
CA SER A 106 1.27 -8.92 13.17
C SER A 106 2.68 -8.36 12.97
N SER A 107 3.06 -8.06 11.72
CA SER A 107 4.21 -7.19 11.48
C SER A 107 3.77 -5.87 10.85
N ASN A 108 3.58 -4.86 11.69
CA ASN A 108 3.35 -3.46 11.34
C ASN A 108 4.62 -2.80 10.73
N ARG A 109 5.48 -3.59 10.08
CA ARG A 109 6.79 -3.22 9.54
C ARG A 109 7.08 -4.05 8.29
N LYS A 110 6.20 -3.96 7.28
CA LYS A 110 6.47 -4.49 5.94
C LYS A 110 7.68 -3.75 5.37
N ASP A 111 8.85 -4.42 5.38
CA ASP A 111 10.07 -3.86 4.84
C ASP A 111 10.00 -3.89 3.31
N LEU A 112 9.85 -2.73 2.68
CA LEU A 112 9.78 -2.58 1.22
C LEU A 112 11.17 -2.51 0.57
N TRP A 113 12.25 -2.47 1.35
CA TRP A 113 13.62 -2.41 0.83
C TRP A 113 13.96 -3.52 -0.19
N PRO A 114 13.49 -4.79 -0.06
CA PRO A 114 13.74 -5.83 -1.05
C PRO A 114 13.29 -5.46 -2.48
N ILE A 115 12.28 -4.62 -2.62
CA ILE A 115 11.81 -4.13 -3.92
C ILE A 115 12.88 -3.24 -4.55
N ILE A 116 13.49 -2.36 -3.76
CA ILE A 116 14.57 -1.47 -4.20
C ILE A 116 15.82 -2.27 -4.57
N ASP A 117 16.11 -3.34 -3.84
CA ASP A 117 17.21 -4.25 -4.16
C ASP A 117 17.00 -4.99 -5.51
N ILE A 118 15.76 -5.31 -5.91
CA ILE A 118 15.45 -5.86 -7.24
C ILE A 118 15.83 -4.85 -8.32
N ILE A 119 15.38 -3.61 -8.18
CA ILE A 119 15.69 -2.53 -9.13
C ILE A 119 17.21 -2.33 -9.20
N SER A 120 17.88 -2.31 -8.04
CA SER A 120 19.33 -2.09 -7.92
C SER A 120 20.17 -3.17 -8.61
N ARG A 121 19.71 -4.43 -8.60
CA ARG A 121 20.42 -5.52 -9.28
C ARG A 121 20.21 -5.53 -10.79
N LYS A 122 19.08 -5.03 -11.26
CA LYS A 122 18.65 -5.15 -12.66
C LYS A 122 18.99 -3.92 -13.49
N SER A 123 19.12 -2.77 -12.84
CA SER A 123 19.62 -1.58 -13.51
C SER A 123 21.13 -1.64 -13.65
N THR A 124 21.63 -1.30 -14.84
CA THR A 124 23.04 -0.99 -15.07
C THR A 124 23.37 0.48 -14.80
N ASP A 125 22.38 1.26 -14.35
CA ASP A 125 22.51 2.70 -14.11
C ASP A 125 23.31 2.98 -12.84
N THR A 126 24.40 3.73 -12.99
CA THR A 126 25.26 4.18 -11.90
C THR A 126 24.52 5.09 -10.91
N HIS A 127 23.56 5.89 -11.37
CA HIS A 127 22.79 6.80 -10.52
C HIS A 127 21.94 6.05 -9.48
N LEU A 128 21.46 4.85 -9.81
CA LEU A 128 20.70 4.03 -8.88
C LEU A 128 21.54 3.57 -7.69
N SER A 129 22.82 3.25 -7.92
CA SER A 129 23.76 2.90 -6.86
C SER A 129 24.02 4.09 -5.93
N GLU A 130 24.12 5.30 -6.48
CA GLU A 130 24.29 6.54 -5.72
C GLU A 130 23.08 6.84 -4.82
N ILE A 131 21.86 6.77 -5.35
CA ILE A 131 20.63 7.01 -4.57
C ILE A 131 20.43 5.93 -3.50
N SER A 132 20.70 4.66 -3.83
CA SER A 132 20.55 3.53 -2.90
C SER A 132 21.58 3.60 -1.77
N THR A 133 22.80 4.07 -2.06
CA THR A 133 23.84 4.31 -1.07
C THR A 133 23.48 5.53 -0.22
N SER A 134 23.09 6.65 -0.85
CA SER A 134 22.68 7.87 -0.16
C SER A 134 21.52 7.65 0.81
N SER A 135 20.48 6.91 0.39
CA SER A 135 19.34 6.57 1.25
C SER A 135 19.67 5.58 2.38
N LYS A 136 20.67 4.71 2.21
CA LYS A 136 21.21 3.85 3.28
C LYS A 136 22.08 4.62 4.28
N GLU A 137 22.82 5.63 3.81
CA GLU A 137 23.74 6.45 4.59
C GLU A 137 23.04 7.57 5.39
N MET A 138 21.75 7.80 5.17
CA MET A 138 20.94 8.73 5.95
C MET A 138 20.81 8.29 7.42
N THR A 139 21.73 8.74 8.28
CA THR A 139 21.78 8.46 9.72
C THR A 139 20.57 8.98 10.52
N ASN A 140 19.81 9.91 9.95
CA ASN A 140 18.59 10.47 10.56
C ASN A 140 17.36 9.55 10.43
N VAL A 141 17.40 8.56 9.55
CA VAL A 141 16.25 7.71 9.22
C VAL A 141 16.41 6.32 9.83
N ARG A 142 15.81 6.14 11.01
CA ARG A 142 15.97 4.91 11.81
C ARG A 142 15.09 3.74 11.33
N THR A 143 14.11 3.98 10.47
CA THR A 143 13.14 2.97 10.04
C THR A 143 13.41 2.47 8.61
N PRO A 144 13.23 1.17 8.31
CA PRO A 144 13.39 0.66 6.94
C PRO A 144 12.44 1.33 5.95
N LEU A 145 11.19 1.56 6.38
CA LEU A 145 10.18 2.29 5.61
C LEU A 145 10.58 3.75 5.36
N GLY A 146 11.17 4.42 6.36
CA GLY A 146 11.69 5.78 6.19
C GLY A 146 12.79 5.84 5.13
N ARG A 147 13.64 4.82 5.03
CA ARG A 147 14.69 4.77 3.99
C ARG A 147 14.09 4.62 2.60
N VAL A 148 13.06 3.78 2.46
CA VAL A 148 12.31 3.64 1.19
C VAL A 148 11.62 4.96 0.82
N ARG A 149 10.99 5.62 1.78
CA ARG A 149 10.39 6.95 1.63
C ARG A 149 11.41 8.01 1.18
N ALA A 150 12.63 7.99 1.73
CA ALA A 150 13.70 8.89 1.32
C ALA A 150 14.20 8.56 -0.10
N TRP A 151 14.41 7.28 -0.41
CA TRP A 151 14.78 6.80 -1.74
C TRP A 151 13.75 7.23 -2.80
N LEU A 152 12.46 7.10 -2.50
CA LEU A 152 11.38 7.52 -3.40
C LEU A 152 11.41 9.02 -3.69
N ARG A 153 11.65 9.85 -2.67
CA ARG A 153 11.79 11.30 -2.84
C ARG A 153 13.01 11.65 -3.69
N LEU A 154 14.15 11.01 -3.43
CA LEU A 154 15.36 11.21 -4.23
C LEU A 154 15.16 10.81 -5.68
N ALA A 155 14.61 9.62 -5.93
CA ALA A 155 14.33 9.13 -7.29
C ALA A 155 13.34 10.02 -8.05
N LEU A 156 12.33 10.57 -7.36
CA LEU A 156 11.39 11.52 -7.94
C LEU A 156 12.06 12.86 -8.27
N MET A 157 12.86 13.40 -7.34
CA MET A 157 13.59 14.66 -7.54
C MET A 157 14.63 14.57 -8.66
N GLN A 158 15.25 13.40 -8.84
CA GLN A 158 16.17 13.13 -9.95
C GLN A 158 15.48 12.71 -11.25
N LYS A 159 14.14 12.64 -11.28
CA LYS A 159 13.33 12.31 -12.47
C LYS A 159 13.56 10.91 -13.06
N HIS A 160 14.12 10.00 -12.25
CA HIS A 160 14.39 8.60 -12.64
C HIS A 160 13.40 7.59 -12.08
N LEU A 161 12.43 8.03 -11.25
CA LEU A 161 11.45 7.13 -10.62
C LEU A 161 10.68 6.29 -11.65
N ALA A 162 10.32 6.87 -12.80
CA ALA A 162 9.61 6.17 -13.86
C ALA A 162 10.42 5.01 -14.45
N ASP A 163 11.70 5.23 -14.73
CA ASP A 163 12.60 4.22 -15.30
C ASP A 163 12.82 3.06 -14.33
N TYR A 164 13.01 3.39 -13.05
CA TYR A 164 13.16 2.38 -11.99
C TYR A 164 11.92 1.51 -11.84
N PHE A 165 10.73 2.11 -11.91
CA PHE A 165 9.48 1.35 -11.85
C PHE A 165 9.20 0.56 -13.12
N LYS A 166 9.67 1.03 -14.29
CA LYS A 166 9.61 0.24 -15.52
C LYS A 166 10.42 -1.05 -15.39
N ILE A 167 11.66 -0.96 -14.89
CA ILE A 167 12.48 -2.14 -14.60
C ILE A 167 11.76 -3.06 -13.61
N LEU A 168 11.16 -2.50 -12.55
CA LEU A 168 10.47 -3.27 -11.53
C LEU A 168 9.31 -4.10 -12.11
N VAL A 169 8.41 -3.50 -12.90
CA VAL A 169 7.23 -4.19 -13.44
C VAL A 169 7.59 -5.25 -14.50
N GLU A 170 8.75 -5.14 -15.14
CA GLU A 170 9.28 -6.14 -16.06
C GLU A 170 9.75 -7.41 -15.30
N GLN A 171 10.15 -7.29 -14.02
CA GLN A 171 10.62 -8.42 -13.21
C GLN A 171 9.48 -9.14 -12.47
N LYS A 172 8.43 -9.54 -13.19
CA LYS A 172 7.26 -10.22 -12.59
C LYS A 172 7.63 -11.49 -11.83
N GLU A 173 8.62 -12.26 -12.28
CA GLU A 173 9.01 -13.52 -11.62
C GLU A 173 9.61 -13.30 -10.21
N GLU A 174 10.46 -12.27 -10.03
CA GLU A 174 11.02 -11.96 -8.71
C GLU A 174 9.97 -11.31 -7.79
N LEU A 175 9.06 -10.52 -8.36
CA LEU A 175 7.94 -9.94 -7.60
C LEU A 175 6.98 -11.01 -7.06
N LYS A 176 6.78 -12.14 -7.75
CA LYS A 176 5.94 -13.26 -7.26
C LYS A 176 6.45 -13.89 -5.96
N GLU A 177 7.72 -13.71 -5.62
CA GLU A 177 8.27 -14.18 -4.35
C GLU A 177 7.90 -13.28 -3.17
N LEU A 178 7.63 -12.00 -3.44
CA LEU A 178 7.38 -10.94 -2.45
C LEU A 178 5.90 -10.55 -2.32
N TYR A 179 5.09 -10.85 -3.33
CA TYR A 179 3.68 -10.45 -3.42
C TYR A 179 2.75 -11.66 -3.57
N GLU A 180 1.53 -11.52 -3.07
CA GLU A 180 0.47 -12.50 -3.26
C GLU A 180 -0.16 -12.45 -4.66
N ARG A 181 -0.83 -13.53 -5.06
CA ARG A 181 -1.59 -13.57 -6.32
C ARG A 181 -2.75 -12.56 -6.23
N GLY A 182 -2.79 -11.61 -7.15
CA GLY A 182 -3.76 -10.51 -7.14
C GLY A 182 -3.18 -9.16 -6.70
N ALA A 183 -1.89 -9.09 -6.37
CA ALA A 183 -1.23 -7.82 -6.11
C ALA A 183 -1.19 -6.91 -7.36
N LEU A 184 -1.39 -5.60 -7.16
CA LEU A 184 -1.36 -4.58 -8.21
C LEU A 184 -0.07 -4.63 -9.04
N LEU A 185 1.10 -4.81 -8.41
CA LEU A 185 2.37 -4.86 -9.16
C LEU A 185 2.54 -6.13 -10.02
N LEU A 186 1.79 -7.20 -9.75
CA LEU A 186 1.79 -8.41 -10.58
C LEU A 186 0.74 -8.36 -11.70
N SER A 187 -0.24 -7.46 -11.57
CA SER A 187 -1.29 -7.26 -12.56
C SER A 187 -0.76 -6.69 -13.88
N ASP A 188 -1.54 -6.81 -14.95
CA ASP A 188 -1.22 -6.19 -16.23
C ASP A 188 -1.42 -4.67 -16.22
N GLU A 189 -2.22 -4.15 -15.29
CA GLU A 189 -2.41 -2.72 -15.12
C GLU A 189 -1.19 -2.02 -14.50
N SER A 190 -0.25 -2.78 -13.92
CA SER A 190 0.99 -2.23 -13.35
C SER A 190 1.82 -1.41 -14.34
N ILE A 191 1.73 -1.71 -15.64
CA ILE A 191 2.43 -0.98 -16.72
C ILE A 191 1.95 0.48 -16.83
N ILE A 192 0.76 0.79 -16.33
CA ILE A 192 0.20 2.15 -16.33
C ILE A 192 0.99 3.03 -15.34
N ILE A 193 1.50 2.46 -14.24
CA ILE A 193 2.19 3.21 -13.19
C ILE A 193 3.45 3.91 -13.73
N PRO A 194 4.42 3.22 -14.39
CA PRO A 194 5.56 3.89 -15.02
C PRO A 194 5.13 4.97 -16.02
N GLY A 195 4.11 4.73 -16.84
CA GLY A 195 3.61 5.72 -17.80
C GLY A 195 3.10 7.01 -17.15
N LEU A 196 2.40 6.89 -16.02
CA LEU A 196 1.96 8.04 -15.23
C LEU A 196 3.14 8.79 -14.59
N LEU A 197 4.15 8.05 -14.12
CA LEU A 197 5.36 8.62 -13.53
C LEU A 197 6.19 9.39 -14.55
N VAL A 198 6.27 8.95 -15.82
CA VAL A 198 6.93 9.72 -16.90
C VAL A 198 6.30 11.10 -17.04
N GLY A 199 4.98 11.20 -16.89
CA GLY A 199 4.28 12.48 -16.91
C GLY A 199 4.78 13.45 -15.84
N LEU A 200 5.18 12.95 -14.67
CA LEU A 200 5.69 13.77 -13.56
C LEU A 200 7.12 14.28 -13.80
N ASN A 201 7.87 13.77 -14.79
CA ASN A 201 9.24 14.23 -15.06
C ASN A 201 9.29 15.69 -15.55
N VAL A 202 8.17 16.23 -16.04
CA VAL A 202 8.07 17.65 -16.41
C VAL A 202 8.05 18.58 -15.18
N LEU A 203 7.87 18.02 -13.98
CA LEU A 203 7.76 18.74 -12.73
C LEU A 203 9.13 18.92 -12.07
N ASP A 204 9.35 20.07 -11.46
CA ASP A 204 10.52 20.33 -10.62
C ASP A 204 10.14 20.22 -9.14
N PHE A 205 10.54 19.11 -8.54
CA PHE A 205 10.32 18.82 -7.13
C PHE A 205 11.51 19.29 -6.28
N ASN A 206 11.22 19.97 -5.17
CA ASN A 206 12.23 20.28 -4.16
C ASN A 206 11.77 19.71 -2.81
N LEU A 207 12.25 18.50 -2.52
CA LEU A 207 11.81 17.68 -1.39
C LEU A 207 12.81 17.77 -0.24
N CYS A 208 12.30 18.06 0.96
CA CYS A 208 13.14 18.16 2.15
C CYS A 208 13.30 16.79 2.80
N LEU A 209 14.50 16.20 2.72
CA LEU A 209 14.79 14.89 3.32
C LEU A 209 14.81 14.86 4.87
N ARG A 210 14.65 16.02 5.53
CA ARG A 210 14.81 16.17 6.98
C ARG A 210 13.64 15.62 7.81
N GLU A 211 12.49 15.34 7.19
CA GLU A 211 11.24 14.97 7.88
C GLU A 211 10.74 13.56 7.55
N ALA A 212 11.61 12.67 7.09
CA ALA A 212 11.26 11.25 6.81
C ALA A 212 11.05 10.40 8.08
N THR A 213 10.42 10.97 9.11
CA THR A 213 10.03 10.33 10.36
C THR A 213 8.64 9.72 10.27
#